data_AF-A0A0L0FW34-F1
#
_entry.id   AF-A0A0L0FW34-F1
#
_cell.length_a   1.000
_cell.length_b   1.000
_cell.length_c   1.000
_cell.angle_alpha   90.00
_cell.angle_beta   90.00
_cell.angle_gamma   90.00
#
_symmetry.space_group_name_H-M   'P 1'
#
loop_
_entity.id
_entity.type
_entity.pdbx_description
1 polymer ?
#
loop_
_entity_poly.entity_id
_entity_poly.type
_entity_poly.pdbx_seq_one_letter_code
_entity_poly.pdbx_strand_id
1 'polypeptide(L)'
;MPLSHSVGHVSGAHLNPSISFAFALIDHKDFGWRRFGYYVLAQFVGAFLGSLLVWSLFSGAVAHYEGVNNMVRGQPGSERTAMMFGEYFPNPASYPNQNEVIGIGQAFWAEMLGTAFLAFVIFSVTAPCNNVIPPNFAPLFIGFTVSIIISLIAPLTQAGLNPARDFSPRLLALILGWGDIAIPGPRNGFWIYLLAPMLGAPIGGFLANVCIQRPCKSTEACYELVACSEKKDD
;
A
#
# COMPACT_ATOMS: atom_id res chain seq x y z
N MET A 1 -8.26 11.62 -12.71
CA MET A 1 -6.89 11.19 -13.05
C MET A 1 -6.17 10.83 -11.75
N PRO A 2 -5.53 9.65 -11.64
CA PRO A 2 -5.02 9.14 -10.36
C PRO A 2 -3.83 9.95 -9.81
N LEU A 3 -3.67 9.99 -8.48
CA LEU A 3 -2.57 10.66 -7.77
C LEU A 3 -1.19 10.29 -8.33
N SER A 4 -1.00 9.04 -8.76
CA SER A 4 0.24 8.55 -9.35
C SER A 4 0.63 9.24 -10.67
N HIS A 5 -0.32 9.66 -11.51
CA HIS A 5 -0.01 10.47 -12.70
C HIS A 5 0.47 11.88 -12.33
N SER A 6 0.00 12.43 -11.22
CA SER A 6 0.29 13.82 -10.83
C SER A 6 1.68 13.97 -10.21
N VAL A 7 2.21 12.93 -9.57
CA VAL A 7 3.52 12.98 -8.89
C VAL A 7 4.55 11.98 -9.43
N GLY A 8 4.16 11.17 -10.42
CA GLY A 8 5.00 10.12 -11.02
C GLY A 8 6.28 10.68 -11.64
N HIS A 9 6.19 11.79 -12.37
CA HIS A 9 7.35 12.43 -13.00
C HIS A 9 8.29 13.12 -11.99
N VAL A 10 7.84 13.39 -10.76
CA VAL A 10 8.64 14.05 -9.71
C VAL A 10 9.30 13.03 -8.81
N SER A 11 8.54 12.01 -8.39
CA SER A 11 8.91 11.14 -7.27
C SER A 11 8.82 9.64 -7.58
N GLY A 12 8.40 9.24 -8.78
CA GLY A 12 8.04 7.85 -9.07
C GLY A 12 6.74 7.40 -8.38
N ALA A 13 6.07 8.29 -7.64
CA ALA A 13 4.78 8.07 -7.00
C ALA A 13 4.69 6.80 -6.13
N HIS A 14 5.70 6.54 -5.28
CA HIS A 14 5.69 5.36 -4.41
C HIS A 14 4.45 5.31 -3.51
N LEU A 15 4.09 6.46 -2.91
CA LEU A 15 2.86 6.68 -2.12
C LEU A 15 2.59 5.62 -1.02
N ASN A 16 3.61 4.86 -0.65
CA ASN A 16 3.54 3.71 0.25
C ASN A 16 4.94 3.47 0.86
N PRO A 17 5.08 3.48 2.20
CA PRO A 17 6.34 3.19 2.88
C PRO A 17 6.92 1.83 2.50
N SER A 18 6.09 0.81 2.31
CA SER A 18 6.50 -0.55 1.90
C SER A 18 7.13 -0.60 0.53
N ILE A 19 6.54 0.12 -0.42
CA ILE A 19 7.10 0.23 -1.76
C ILE A 19 8.41 1.02 -1.72
N SER A 20 8.45 2.13 -0.97
CA SER A 20 9.68 2.92 -0.80
C SER A 20 10.81 2.12 -0.14
N PHE A 21 10.47 1.27 0.82
CA PHE A 21 11.41 0.37 1.48
C PHE A 21 11.94 -0.70 0.52
N ALA A 22 11.05 -1.32 -0.29
CA ALA A 22 11.46 -2.27 -1.31
C ALA A 22 12.42 -1.64 -2.35
N PHE A 23 12.14 -0.41 -2.82
CA PHE A 23 13.06 0.33 -3.70
C PHE A 23 14.39 0.62 -3.02
N ALA A 24 14.40 1.00 -1.74
CA ALA A 24 15.63 1.22 -0.99
C ALA A 24 16.49 -0.05 -0.86
N LEU A 25 15.87 -1.23 -0.81
CA LEU A 25 16.57 -2.53 -0.74
C LEU A 25 17.07 -3.01 -2.11
N ILE A 26 16.21 -2.96 -3.12
CA ILE A 26 16.45 -3.59 -4.43
C ILE A 26 17.22 -2.66 -5.36
N ASP A 27 16.87 -1.37 -5.34
CA ASP A 27 17.43 -0.33 -6.19
C ASP A 27 18.17 0.72 -5.35
N HIS A 28 18.95 0.25 -4.39
CA HIS A 28 19.65 1.09 -3.41
C HIS A 28 20.54 2.15 -4.05
N LYS A 29 21.11 1.88 -5.24
CA LYS A 29 22.01 2.80 -5.94
C LYS A 29 21.27 4.04 -6.45
N ASP A 30 20.04 3.87 -6.95
CA ASP A 30 19.30 4.95 -7.58
C ASP A 30 18.33 5.65 -6.59
N PHE A 31 17.77 4.90 -5.63
CA PHE A 31 16.85 5.45 -4.62
C PHE A 31 17.55 5.89 -3.33
N GLY A 32 18.31 4.98 -2.69
CA GLY A 32 19.07 5.24 -1.46
C GLY A 32 18.24 5.51 -0.18
N TRP A 33 18.85 5.26 0.99
CA TRP A 33 18.17 5.36 2.30
C TRP A 33 17.78 6.77 2.74
N ARG A 34 18.48 7.81 2.28
CA ARG A 34 18.12 9.20 2.60
C ARG A 34 16.79 9.60 1.95
N ARG A 35 16.58 9.22 0.68
CA ARG A 35 15.30 9.49 -0.01
C ARG A 35 14.17 8.69 0.63
N PHE A 36 14.43 7.45 1.02
CA PHE A 36 13.46 6.65 1.77
C PHE A 36 12.90 7.42 2.99
N GLY A 37 13.76 8.01 3.82
CA GLY A 37 13.32 8.80 4.98
C GLY A 37 12.40 9.96 4.62
N TYR A 38 12.74 10.75 3.60
CA TYR A 38 11.89 11.85 3.13
C TYR A 38 10.55 11.37 2.56
N TYR A 39 10.55 10.25 1.85
CA TYR A 39 9.34 9.65 1.27
C TYR A 39 8.39 9.20 2.37
N VAL A 40 8.92 8.48 3.37
CA VAL A 40 8.15 8.03 4.53
C VAL A 40 7.51 9.23 5.22
N LEU A 41 8.28 10.26 5.56
CA LEU A 41 7.76 11.45 6.21
C LEU A 41 6.64 12.11 5.39
N ALA A 42 6.87 12.34 4.10
CA ALA A 42 5.86 12.95 3.23
C ALA A 42 4.59 12.10 3.10
N GLN A 43 4.72 10.78 3.06
CA GLN A 43 3.59 9.84 2.97
C GLN A 43 2.75 9.84 4.26
N PHE A 44 3.38 9.79 5.43
CA PHE A 44 2.67 9.85 6.71
C PHE A 44 1.96 11.20 6.91
N VAL A 45 2.63 12.32 6.61
CA VAL A 45 2.02 13.66 6.68
C VAL A 45 0.87 13.78 5.69
N GLY A 46 1.06 13.34 4.44
CA GLY A 46 0.03 13.38 3.40
C GLY A 46 -1.19 12.53 3.76
N ALA A 47 -1.00 11.34 4.31
CA ALA A 47 -2.10 10.48 4.75
C ALA A 47 -2.86 11.08 5.94
N PHE A 48 -2.16 11.67 6.91
CA PHE A 48 -2.80 12.37 8.03
C PHE A 48 -3.67 13.55 7.54
N LEU A 49 -3.10 14.42 6.69
CA LEU A 49 -3.84 15.55 6.11
C LEU A 49 -5.01 15.09 5.23
N GLY A 50 -4.82 14.03 4.44
CA GLY A 50 -5.87 13.42 3.65
C GLY A 50 -7.03 12.92 4.50
N SER A 51 -6.73 12.26 5.63
CA SER A 51 -7.75 11.81 6.58
C SER A 51 -8.51 12.98 7.24
N LEU A 52 -7.82 14.10 7.52
CA LEU A 52 -8.45 15.30 8.05
C LEU A 52 -9.44 15.91 7.05
N LEU A 53 -9.09 15.92 5.76
CA LEU A 53 -9.98 16.37 4.70
C LEU A 53 -11.22 15.48 4.57
N VAL A 54 -11.03 14.16 4.58
CA VAL A 54 -12.16 13.20 4.58
C VAL A 54 -13.06 13.45 5.79
N TRP A 55 -12.49 13.59 6.99
CA TRP A 55 -13.25 13.92 8.19
C TRP A 55 -14.05 15.22 8.03
N SER A 56 -13.42 16.28 7.50
CA SER A 56 -14.10 17.57 7.30
C SER A 56 -15.33 17.47 6.39
N LEU A 57 -15.29 16.58 5.40
CA LEU A 57 -16.39 16.35 4.46
C LEU A 57 -17.49 15.45 5.05
N PHE A 58 -17.12 14.43 5.82
CA PHE A 58 -18.04 13.36 6.22
C PHE A 58 -18.46 13.38 7.69
N SER A 59 -17.88 14.23 8.54
CA SER A 59 -18.13 14.27 9.99
C SER A 59 -19.62 14.31 10.37
N GLY A 60 -20.45 15.08 9.65
CA GLY A 60 -21.90 15.12 9.88
C GLY A 60 -22.60 13.80 9.55
N ALA A 61 -22.21 13.13 8.46
CA ALA A 61 -22.74 11.81 8.09
C ALA A 61 -22.32 10.75 9.12
N VAL A 62 -21.10 10.83 9.63
CA VAL A 62 -20.60 9.96 10.71
C VAL A 62 -21.41 10.16 11.98
N ALA A 63 -21.59 11.40 12.43
CA ALA A 63 -22.36 11.69 13.63
C ALA A 63 -23.82 11.22 13.52
N HIS A 64 -24.44 11.39 12.35
CA HIS A 64 -25.79 10.86 12.08
C HIS A 64 -25.82 9.32 12.16
N TYR A 65 -24.88 8.64 11.50
CA TYR A 65 -24.79 7.18 11.52
C TYR A 65 -24.52 6.64 12.93
N GLU A 66 -23.68 7.31 13.71
CA GLU A 66 -23.43 6.99 15.13
C GLU A 66 -24.70 7.12 15.97
N GLY A 67 -25.45 8.22 15.80
CA GLY A 67 -26.70 8.47 16.51
C GLY A 67 -27.79 7.43 16.23
N VAL A 68 -28.03 7.08 14.97
CA VAL A 68 -29.10 6.11 14.62
C VAL A 68 -28.77 4.67 15.02
N ASN A 69 -27.49 4.34 15.19
CA ASN A 69 -27.04 3.01 15.60
C ASN A 69 -26.62 2.93 17.08
N ASN A 70 -26.84 3.99 17.86
CA ASN A 70 -26.44 4.09 19.27
C ASN A 70 -24.95 3.76 19.50
N MET A 71 -24.07 4.21 18.59
CA MET A 71 -22.63 3.99 18.71
C MET A 71 -21.97 5.12 19.47
N VAL A 72 -21.10 4.74 20.40
CA VAL A 72 -20.26 5.67 21.15
C VAL A 72 -18.81 5.43 20.75
N ARG A 73 -18.12 6.48 20.30
CA ARG A 73 -16.70 6.36 19.90
C ARG A 73 -15.86 5.83 21.05
N GLY A 74 -14.95 4.93 20.74
CA GLY A 74 -14.09 4.26 21.72
C GLY A 74 -14.74 3.08 22.42
N GLN A 75 -16.03 2.82 22.21
CA GLN A 75 -16.68 1.60 22.68
C GLN A 75 -16.68 0.50 21.61
N PRO A 76 -16.80 -0.79 22.00
CA PRO A 76 -16.96 -1.88 21.05
C PRO A 76 -18.12 -1.62 20.07
N GLY A 77 -17.89 -1.93 18.80
CA GLY A 77 -18.82 -1.61 17.69
C GLY A 77 -18.48 -0.30 16.97
N SER A 78 -17.81 0.65 17.62
CA SER A 78 -17.42 1.92 16.99
C SER A 78 -16.31 1.78 15.94
N GLU A 79 -15.70 0.60 15.81
CA GLU A 79 -14.82 0.25 14.69
C GLU A 79 -15.53 0.41 13.34
N ARG A 80 -16.86 0.28 13.28
CA ARG A 80 -17.64 0.51 12.05
C ARG A 80 -17.53 1.92 11.50
N THR A 81 -17.35 2.92 12.36
CA THR A 81 -17.07 4.29 11.93
C THR A 81 -15.58 4.58 11.94
N ALA A 82 -14.81 3.94 12.82
CA ALA A 82 -13.35 4.07 12.82
C ALA A 82 -12.72 3.54 11.53
N MET A 83 -13.37 2.61 10.82
CA MET A 83 -12.84 1.97 9.62
C MET A 83 -12.69 2.88 8.40
N MET A 84 -13.13 4.15 8.48
CA MET A 84 -12.74 5.17 7.50
C MET A 84 -11.30 5.66 7.67
N PHE A 85 -10.71 5.44 8.85
CA PHE A 85 -9.40 5.93 9.28
C PHE A 85 -8.39 4.82 9.54
N GLY A 86 -8.77 3.55 9.44
CA GLY A 86 -7.87 2.46 9.77
C GLY A 86 -8.51 1.13 9.38
N GLU A 87 -7.67 0.11 9.28
CA GLU A 87 -8.08 -1.18 8.75
C GLU A 87 -8.27 -2.18 9.88
N TYR A 88 -9.26 -3.04 9.78
CA TYR A 88 -9.63 -3.94 10.85
C TYR A 88 -9.79 -5.35 10.28
N PHE A 89 -9.38 -6.33 11.06
CA PHE A 89 -9.56 -7.73 10.75
C PHE A 89 -10.27 -8.46 11.92
N PRO A 90 -11.31 -9.25 11.65
CA PRO A 90 -12.01 -9.30 10.36
C PRO A 90 -12.65 -7.94 10.01
N ASN A 91 -12.89 -7.69 8.72
CA ASN A 91 -13.52 -6.45 8.27
C ASN A 91 -14.88 -6.25 8.98
N PRO A 92 -15.08 -5.18 9.79
CA PRO A 92 -16.30 -4.95 10.55
C PRO A 92 -17.57 -4.83 9.70
N ALA A 93 -17.43 -4.45 8.42
CA ALA A 93 -18.53 -4.39 7.47
C ALA A 93 -18.93 -5.76 6.92
N SER A 94 -17.98 -6.67 6.76
CA SER A 94 -18.22 -8.03 6.24
C SER A 94 -18.59 -9.02 7.34
N TYR A 95 -18.04 -8.86 8.53
CA TYR A 95 -18.18 -9.78 9.66
C TYR A 95 -18.59 -9.04 10.94
N PRO A 96 -19.83 -8.49 10.98
CA PRO A 96 -20.30 -7.73 12.12
C PRO A 96 -20.36 -8.61 13.38
N ASN A 97 -19.75 -8.14 14.48
CA ASN A 97 -19.72 -8.83 15.78
C ASN A 97 -19.04 -10.21 15.77
N GLN A 98 -18.20 -10.49 14.77
CA GLN A 98 -17.59 -11.81 14.55
C GLN A 98 -16.07 -11.73 14.59
N ASN A 99 -15.52 -11.32 15.74
CA ASN A 99 -14.09 -10.99 15.88
C ASN A 99 -13.12 -12.16 15.70
N GLU A 100 -13.59 -13.41 15.68
CA GLU A 100 -12.74 -14.61 15.66
C GLU A 100 -12.68 -15.32 14.31
N VAL A 101 -13.49 -14.89 13.32
CA VAL A 101 -13.58 -15.57 12.02
C VAL A 101 -12.26 -15.54 11.24
N ILE A 102 -11.48 -14.47 11.40
CA ILE A 102 -10.16 -14.31 10.78
C ILE A 102 -9.10 -14.26 11.87
N GLY A 103 -8.18 -15.22 11.87
CA GLY A 103 -7.05 -15.26 12.80
C GLY A 103 -6.00 -14.20 12.51
N ILE A 104 -5.23 -13.81 13.53
CA ILE A 104 -4.10 -12.85 13.40
C ILE A 104 -3.11 -13.31 12.32
N GLY A 105 -2.75 -14.60 12.31
CA GLY A 105 -1.84 -15.16 11.31
C GLY A 105 -2.41 -15.11 9.88
N GLN A 106 -3.71 -15.33 9.71
CA GLN A 106 -4.37 -15.23 8.41
C GLN A 106 -4.43 -13.78 7.93
N ALA A 107 -4.72 -12.82 8.82
CA ALA A 107 -4.71 -11.41 8.48
C ALA A 107 -3.31 -10.93 8.08
N PHE A 108 -2.29 -11.33 8.83
CA PHE A 108 -0.89 -11.04 8.50
C PHE A 108 -0.51 -11.60 7.14
N TRP A 109 -0.85 -12.87 6.87
CA TRP A 109 -0.57 -13.51 5.60
C TRP A 109 -1.27 -12.81 4.43
N ALA A 110 -2.53 -12.41 4.59
CA ALA A 110 -3.28 -11.71 3.56
C ALA A 110 -2.65 -10.34 3.22
N GLU A 111 -2.35 -9.51 4.22
CA GLU A 111 -1.70 -8.21 4.01
C GLU A 111 -0.31 -8.33 3.38
N MET A 112 0.47 -9.31 3.83
CA MET A 112 1.81 -9.58 3.27
C MET A 112 1.71 -10.04 1.82
N LEU A 113 0.84 -10.99 1.51
CA LEU A 113 0.65 -11.53 0.16
C LEU A 113 0.12 -10.46 -0.81
N GLY A 114 -0.88 -9.69 -0.40
CA GLY A 114 -1.41 -8.58 -1.19
C GLY A 114 -0.34 -7.55 -1.51
N THR A 115 0.47 -7.17 -0.51
CA THR A 115 1.54 -6.19 -0.70
C THR A 115 2.67 -6.75 -1.57
N ALA A 116 3.01 -8.03 -1.44
CA ALA A 116 3.97 -8.69 -2.31
C ALA A 116 3.51 -8.69 -3.77
N PHE A 117 2.25 -9.02 -4.04
CA PHE A 117 1.72 -8.98 -5.40
C PHE A 117 1.70 -7.55 -5.97
N LEU A 118 1.30 -6.56 -5.15
CA LEU A 118 1.37 -5.16 -5.53
C LEU A 118 2.79 -4.73 -5.91
N ALA A 119 3.77 -5.03 -5.05
CA ALA A 119 5.17 -4.68 -5.31
C ALA A 119 5.73 -5.41 -6.52
N PHE A 120 5.41 -6.69 -6.71
CA PHE A 120 5.80 -7.45 -7.90
C PHE A 120 5.33 -6.74 -9.17
N VAL A 121 4.06 -6.35 -9.25
CA VAL A 121 3.54 -5.64 -10.42
C VAL A 121 4.22 -4.29 -10.59
N ILE A 122 4.36 -3.47 -9.53
CA ILE A 122 5.03 -2.17 -9.60
C ILE A 122 6.41 -2.31 -10.22
N PHE A 123 7.26 -3.18 -9.66
CA PHE A 123 8.63 -3.38 -10.15
C PHE A 123 8.68 -3.97 -11.57
N SER A 124 7.66 -4.70 -11.98
CA SER A 124 7.56 -5.28 -13.33
C SER A 124 7.17 -4.23 -14.37
N VAL A 125 6.17 -3.40 -14.08
CA VAL A 125 5.65 -2.40 -15.02
C VAL A 125 6.49 -1.12 -15.06
N THR A 126 7.26 -0.84 -14.01
CA THR A 126 8.21 0.29 -13.99
C THR A 126 9.64 -0.12 -14.34
N ALA A 127 9.87 -1.38 -14.72
CA ALA A 127 11.19 -1.82 -15.15
C ALA A 127 11.59 -1.06 -16.43
N PRO A 128 12.78 -0.44 -16.50
CA PRO A 128 13.21 0.33 -17.68
C PRO A 128 13.19 -0.46 -18.98
N CYS A 129 13.45 -1.75 -18.90
CA CYS A 129 13.50 -2.65 -20.06
C CYS A 129 12.11 -3.22 -20.44
N ASN A 130 11.06 -2.91 -19.67
CA ASN A 130 9.69 -3.27 -20.02
C ASN A 130 9.15 -2.30 -21.07
N ASN A 131 9.47 -2.58 -22.33
CA ASN A 131 9.05 -1.78 -23.47
C ASN A 131 7.65 -2.17 -24.01
N VAL A 132 7.00 -3.17 -23.38
CA VAL A 132 5.64 -3.61 -23.77
C VAL A 132 4.59 -2.61 -23.30
N ILE A 133 4.80 -2.03 -22.12
CA ILE A 133 3.87 -1.06 -21.53
C ILE A 133 4.50 0.33 -21.66
N PRO A 134 3.87 1.28 -22.38
CA PRO A 134 4.38 2.64 -22.42
C PRO A 134 4.41 3.22 -20.99
N PRO A 135 5.48 3.93 -20.56
CA PRO A 135 5.66 4.35 -19.17
C PRO A 135 4.47 5.13 -18.59
N ASN A 136 3.77 5.90 -19.41
CA ASN A 136 2.59 6.68 -19.02
C ASN A 136 1.39 5.81 -18.60
N PHE A 137 1.36 4.53 -18.98
CA PHE A 137 0.29 3.59 -18.62
C PHE A 137 0.59 2.78 -17.36
N ALA A 138 1.82 2.80 -16.83
CA ALA A 138 2.17 2.06 -15.61
C ALA A 138 1.20 2.36 -14.43
N PRO A 139 0.80 3.62 -14.15
CA PRO A 139 -0.17 3.91 -13.08
C PRO A 139 -1.54 3.25 -13.28
N LEU A 140 -1.98 3.03 -14.53
CA LEU A 140 -3.26 2.39 -14.82
C LEU A 140 -3.22 0.91 -14.40
N PHE A 141 -2.16 0.19 -14.76
CA PHE A 141 -1.98 -1.20 -14.39
C PHE A 141 -1.82 -1.37 -12.87
N ILE A 142 -1.03 -0.50 -12.23
CA ILE A 142 -0.91 -0.48 -10.77
C ILE A 142 -2.28 -0.26 -10.13
N GLY A 143 -3.09 0.66 -10.66
CA GLY A 143 -4.46 0.90 -10.20
C GLY A 143 -5.36 -0.34 -10.32
N PHE A 144 -5.35 -1.03 -11.47
CA PHE A 144 -6.11 -2.26 -11.65
C PHE A 144 -5.65 -3.37 -10.70
N THR A 145 -4.34 -3.51 -10.49
CA THR A 145 -3.79 -4.47 -9.52
C THR A 145 -4.30 -4.19 -8.12
N VAL A 146 -4.25 -2.95 -7.65
CA VAL A 146 -4.79 -2.57 -6.34
C VAL A 146 -6.29 -2.87 -6.25
N SER A 147 -7.08 -2.55 -7.28
CA SER A 147 -8.51 -2.86 -7.31
C SER A 147 -8.82 -4.36 -7.19
N ILE A 148 -8.05 -5.21 -7.88
CA ILE A 148 -8.19 -6.66 -7.80
C ILE A 148 -7.82 -7.16 -6.40
N ILE A 149 -6.68 -6.71 -5.86
CA ILE A 149 -6.24 -7.08 -4.51
C ILE A 149 -7.29 -6.67 -3.47
N ILE A 150 -7.80 -5.44 -3.52
CA ILE A 150 -8.83 -4.95 -2.60
C ILE A 150 -10.09 -5.83 -2.70
N SER A 151 -10.53 -6.16 -3.92
CA SER A 151 -11.72 -7.00 -4.12
C SER A 151 -11.59 -8.39 -3.47
N LEU A 152 -10.37 -8.94 -3.39
CA LEU A 152 -10.10 -10.26 -2.81
C LEU A 152 -9.78 -10.21 -1.31
N ILE A 153 -9.03 -9.21 -0.86
CA ILE A 153 -8.46 -9.14 0.49
C ILE A 153 -9.28 -8.26 1.43
N ALA A 154 -9.97 -7.23 0.92
CA ALA A 154 -10.73 -6.31 1.76
C ALA A 154 -11.85 -6.98 2.59
N PRO A 155 -12.54 -8.04 2.12
CA PRO A 155 -13.46 -8.77 2.97
C PRO A 155 -12.79 -9.36 4.23
N LEU A 156 -11.50 -9.71 4.16
CA LEU A 156 -10.76 -10.32 5.28
C LEU A 156 -10.17 -9.26 6.21
N THR A 157 -9.44 -8.27 5.67
CA THR A 157 -8.59 -7.37 6.45
C THR A 157 -8.74 -5.90 6.08
N GLN A 158 -9.66 -5.55 5.19
CA GLN A 158 -9.81 -4.23 4.56
C GLN A 158 -8.66 -3.82 3.61
N ALA A 159 -7.70 -4.73 3.34
CA ALA A 159 -6.62 -4.55 2.37
C ALA A 159 -5.84 -3.25 2.58
N GLY A 160 -5.14 -3.16 3.72
CA GLY A 160 -4.39 -1.96 4.09
C GLY A 160 -3.19 -1.72 3.18
N LEU A 161 -2.35 -2.75 2.96
CA LEU A 161 -1.21 -2.81 2.01
C LEU A 161 -0.13 -1.71 2.16
N ASN A 162 -0.34 -0.73 3.03
CA ASN A 162 0.38 0.54 3.07
C ASN A 162 0.38 1.10 4.49
N PRO A 163 1.54 1.10 5.17
CA PRO A 163 1.67 1.58 6.54
C PRO A 163 1.22 3.03 6.75
N ALA A 164 1.47 3.93 5.78
CA ALA A 164 1.07 5.34 5.92
C ALA A 164 -0.45 5.51 5.78
N ARG A 165 -1.09 4.69 4.93
CA ARG A 165 -2.54 4.71 4.65
C ARG A 165 -3.38 4.15 5.79
N ASP A 166 -2.79 3.34 6.67
CA ASP A 166 -3.44 2.83 7.88
C ASP A 166 -3.07 3.67 9.12
N PHE A 167 -1.79 3.76 9.46
CA PHE A 167 -1.39 4.27 10.78
C PHE A 167 -1.60 5.77 10.95
N SER A 168 -1.32 6.60 9.92
CA SER A 168 -1.50 8.05 10.05
C SER A 168 -2.98 8.43 10.26
N PRO A 169 -3.92 7.90 9.46
CA PRO A 169 -5.34 8.14 9.68
C PRO A 169 -5.84 7.62 11.06
N ARG A 170 -5.28 6.53 11.59
CA ARG A 170 -5.59 6.08 12.98
C ARG A 170 -5.19 7.09 14.04
N LEU A 171 -4.07 7.80 13.86
CA LEU A 171 -3.68 8.87 14.80
C LEU A 171 -4.75 9.96 14.85
N LEU A 172 -5.35 10.30 13.70
CA LEU A 172 -6.48 11.22 13.68
C LEU A 172 -7.70 10.62 14.39
N ALA A 173 -8.05 9.36 14.16
CA ALA A 173 -9.14 8.69 14.87
C ALA A 173 -8.92 8.68 16.39
N LEU A 174 -7.69 8.49 16.86
CA LEU A 174 -7.31 8.58 18.26
C LEU A 174 -7.62 9.99 18.83
N ILE A 175 -7.23 11.05 18.12
CA ILE A 175 -7.51 12.44 18.48
C ILE A 175 -9.01 12.74 18.50
N LEU A 176 -9.78 12.18 17.57
CA LEU A 176 -11.21 12.42 17.41
C LEU A 176 -12.11 11.58 18.35
N GLY A 177 -11.51 10.81 19.26
CA GLY A 177 -12.21 10.14 20.35
C GLY A 177 -12.47 8.64 20.16
N TRP A 178 -11.90 8.00 19.13
CA TRP A 178 -12.01 6.53 19.00
C TRP A 178 -11.10 5.75 19.95
N GLY A 179 -10.16 6.40 20.64
CA GLY A 179 -9.40 5.75 21.73
C GLY A 179 -8.77 4.41 21.34
N ASP A 180 -8.96 3.40 22.19
CA ASP A 180 -8.42 2.04 22.01
C ASP A 180 -8.95 1.33 20.76
N ILE A 181 -10.09 1.77 20.22
CA ILE A 181 -10.61 1.27 18.94
C ILE A 181 -9.72 1.72 17.78
N ALA A 182 -9.13 2.91 17.84
CA ALA A 182 -8.18 3.36 16.82
C ALA A 182 -6.83 2.66 16.96
N ILE A 183 -6.23 2.74 18.16
CA ILE A 183 -4.94 2.13 18.51
C ILE A 183 -5.04 1.63 19.95
N PRO A 184 -4.79 0.34 20.23
CA PRO A 184 -4.21 -0.67 19.34
C PRO A 184 -5.25 -1.40 18.45
N GLY A 185 -6.51 -0.99 18.51
CA GLY A 185 -7.63 -1.66 17.87
C GLY A 185 -8.20 -2.80 18.73
N PRO A 186 -9.41 -3.27 18.45
CA PRO A 186 -10.14 -4.24 19.30
C PRO A 186 -9.40 -5.55 19.60
N ARG A 187 -8.43 -5.92 18.76
CA ARG A 187 -7.66 -7.17 18.86
C ARG A 187 -6.15 -6.95 18.95
N ASN A 188 -5.72 -5.73 19.30
CA ASN A 188 -4.31 -5.32 19.23
C ASN A 188 -3.68 -5.67 17.87
N GLY A 189 -4.37 -5.29 16.80
CA GLY A 189 -4.09 -5.75 15.44
C GLY A 189 -3.42 -4.72 14.53
N PHE A 190 -3.36 -3.44 14.93
CA PHE A 190 -2.89 -2.34 14.10
C PHE A 190 -1.47 -2.56 13.53
N TRP A 191 -0.60 -3.24 14.27
CA TRP A 191 0.78 -3.51 13.86
C TRP A 191 0.88 -4.42 12.63
N ILE A 192 -0.17 -5.20 12.31
CA ILE A 192 -0.18 -6.05 11.11
C ILE A 192 -0.06 -5.19 9.86
N TYR A 193 -0.81 -4.09 9.79
CA TYR A 193 -0.80 -3.17 8.65
C TYR A 193 0.50 -2.35 8.53
N LEU A 194 1.32 -2.36 9.58
CA LEU A 194 2.67 -1.84 9.55
C LEU A 194 3.64 -2.93 9.05
N LEU A 195 3.71 -4.07 9.75
CA LEU A 195 4.76 -5.07 9.55
C LEU A 195 4.53 -5.98 8.34
N ALA A 196 3.30 -6.47 8.11
CA ALA A 196 3.04 -7.39 7.01
C ALA A 196 3.33 -6.75 5.63
N PRO A 197 2.90 -5.50 5.35
CA PRO A 197 3.30 -4.82 4.12
C PRO A 197 4.82 -4.60 4.00
N MET A 198 5.50 -4.28 5.10
CA MET A 198 6.96 -4.08 5.11
C MET A 198 7.74 -5.34 4.75
N LEU A 199 7.19 -6.53 5.03
CA LEU A 199 7.76 -7.82 4.59
C LEU A 199 7.31 -8.19 3.18
N GLY A 200 6.06 -7.93 2.84
CA GLY A 200 5.49 -8.30 1.53
C GLY A 200 6.16 -7.57 0.37
N ALA A 201 6.33 -6.24 0.48
CA ALA A 201 6.86 -5.45 -0.64
C ALA A 201 8.27 -5.88 -1.08
N PRO A 202 9.26 -6.10 -0.18
CA PRO A 202 10.56 -6.63 -0.56
C PRO A 202 10.50 -8.01 -1.23
N ILE A 203 9.62 -8.91 -0.77
CA ILE A 203 9.43 -10.23 -1.40
C ILE A 203 8.96 -10.05 -2.85
N GLY A 204 7.93 -9.23 -3.06
CA GLY A 204 7.38 -8.94 -4.38
C GLY A 204 8.40 -8.31 -5.33
N GLY A 205 9.11 -7.29 -4.87
CA GLY A 205 10.14 -6.63 -5.67
C GLY A 205 11.33 -7.55 -5.97
N PHE A 206 11.73 -8.42 -5.03
CA PHE A 206 12.79 -9.40 -5.25
C PHE A 206 12.39 -10.41 -6.33
N LEU A 207 11.15 -10.92 -6.28
CA LEU A 207 10.63 -11.82 -7.31
C LEU A 207 10.60 -11.14 -8.68
N ALA A 208 10.14 -9.88 -8.76
CA ALA A 208 10.17 -9.13 -10.02
C ALA A 208 11.59 -8.93 -10.56
N ASN A 209 12.56 -8.64 -9.68
CA ASN A 209 13.96 -8.49 -10.06
C ASN A 209 14.51 -9.80 -10.65
N VAL A 210 14.30 -10.94 -9.98
CA VAL A 210 14.83 -12.23 -10.42
C VAL A 210 14.13 -12.75 -11.66
N CYS A 211 12.79 -12.70 -11.70
CA CYS A 211 12.01 -13.31 -12.77
C CYS A 211 11.92 -12.46 -14.04
N ILE A 212 12.04 -11.13 -13.92
CA ILE A 212 11.81 -10.20 -15.03
C ILE A 212 13.05 -9.36 -15.30
N GLN A 213 13.50 -8.56 -14.32
CA GLN A 213 14.52 -7.54 -14.60
C GLN A 213 15.91 -8.12 -14.94
N ARG A 214 16.34 -9.20 -14.26
CA ARG A 214 17.63 -9.85 -14.55
C ARG A 214 17.69 -10.49 -15.94
N PRO A 215 16.73 -11.36 -16.35
CA PRO A 215 16.70 -11.89 -17.71
C PRO A 215 16.65 -10.80 -18.78
N CYS A 216 15.93 -9.71 -18.50
CA CYS A 216 15.77 -8.59 -19.40
C CYS A 216 17.09 -7.85 -19.65
N LYS A 217 17.85 -7.54 -18.58
CA LYS A 217 19.19 -6.92 -18.69
C LYS A 217 20.19 -7.80 -19.45
N SER A 218 20.14 -9.13 -19.28
CA SER A 218 21.04 -10.01 -20.03
C SER A 218 20.69 -10.03 -21.51
N THR A 219 19.42 -9.91 -21.86
CA THR A 219 18.96 -9.85 -23.25
C THR A 219 19.37 -8.55 -23.93
N GLU A 220 19.19 -7.39 -23.29
CA GLU A 220 19.66 -6.09 -23.82
C GLU A 220 21.17 -6.07 -24.04
N ALA A 221 21.95 -6.56 -23.06
CA ALA A 221 23.40 -6.65 -23.18
C ALA A 221 23.83 -7.53 -24.37
N CYS A 222 23.11 -8.64 -24.64
CA CYS A 222 23.37 -9.47 -25.82
C CYS A 222 23.09 -8.71 -27.13
N TYR A 223 21.97 -7.99 -27.23
CA TYR A 223 21.65 -7.20 -28.42
C TYR A 223 22.67 -6.09 -28.68
N GLU A 224 23.10 -5.37 -27.65
CA GLU A 224 24.15 -4.34 -27.79
C GLU A 224 25.48 -4.92 -28.27
N LEU A 225 25.89 -6.08 -27.74
CA LEU A 225 27.11 -6.76 -28.16
C LEU A 225 27.05 -7.21 -29.63
N VAL A 226 25.92 -7.77 -30.07
CA VAL A 226 25.73 -8.16 -31.48
C VAL A 226 25.74 -6.92 -32.39
N ALA A 227 25.00 -5.87 -32.04
CA ALA A 227 24.97 -4.62 -32.82
C ALA A 227 26.34 -3.91 -32.88
N CYS A 228 27.16 -4.03 -31.84
CA CYS A 228 28.55 -3.55 -31.85
C CYS A 228 29.49 -4.42 -32.69
N SER A 229 29.22 -5.72 -32.82
CA SER A 229 30.00 -6.61 -33.69
C SER A 229 29.76 -6.27 -35.16
N GLU A 230 28.51 -6.07 -35.57
CA GLU A 230 28.15 -5.76 -36.96
C GLU A 230 28.75 -4.42 -37.43
N LYS A 231 28.85 -3.42 -36.55
CA LYS A 231 29.46 -2.12 -36.89
C LYS A 231 30.98 -2.11 -37.01
N LYS A 232 31.68 -3.18 -36.63
CA LYS A 232 33.14 -3.27 -36.74
C LYS A 232 33.63 -3.88 -38.05
N ASP A 233 32.72 -4.49 -38.81
CA ASP A 233 33.04 -5.19 -40.06
C ASP A 233 32.76 -4.35 -41.32
N ASP A 234 32.32 -3.08 -41.14
CA ASP A 234 32.16 -2.03 -42.17
C ASP A 234 33.29 -0.98 -42.10
#